data_AF-A0A1G3AFC6-F1
#
_entry.id   AF-A0A1G3AFC6-F1
#
_cell.length_a   1.000
_cell.length_b   1.000
_cell.length_c   1.000
_cell.angle_alpha   90.00
_cell.angle_beta   90.00
_cell.angle_gamma   90.00
#
_symmetry.space_group_name_H-M   'P 1'
#
loop_
_entity.id
_entity.type
_entity.pdbx_description
1 polymer ?
#
loop_
_entity_poly.entity_id
_entity_poly.type
_entity_poly.pdbx_seq_one_letter_code
_entity_poly.pdbx_strand_id
1 'polypeptide(L)'
;MLRNVLYFILTLFIVVSASAVSSRLWAGKEEIQPENIAVTVSEGMTVVEFGNKHDLSRQVLKKVFNLTSPDDLKKQVADFGMNEELLSKKVNQAQAIQSEHESKNWFKIPLKGLLWVIFLIAVFSLIRKGRITARNRKWIYMAAVGLFGVILGSDPSPMGTVKDAIVLFGSKGVIFPPRLIAFGIFLLMVVLANKFICSWGCQLGTLQDLIFRFNRDRKDNKGLFGQVKIPFIVSNSIRILFFFVLILVAFIRAGDIIGAIDPFKIFKPQVIGIVGGLFIGLILVLSLFIYRPWCHFFCPFGLVGWLGEKVSFFNIKVDYDKCISCRACSKACPSTVMDAILKQDRIIPDCFSCGTCMETCPVKAISFERGKRQKPPAGKFDKEVMSD
;
A
#
# COMPACT_ATOMS: atom_id res chain seq x y z
N MET A 1 17.87 24.35 -9.71
CA MET A 1 17.63 24.09 -8.28
C MET A 1 16.21 24.51 -7.89
N LEU A 2 15.90 25.81 -7.93
CA LEU A 2 14.59 26.37 -7.57
C LEU A 2 13.39 25.67 -8.25
N ARG A 3 13.52 25.36 -9.55
CA ARG A 3 12.48 24.66 -10.32
C ARG A 3 12.04 23.32 -9.73
N ASN A 4 12.96 22.51 -9.20
CA ASN A 4 12.63 21.17 -8.74
C ASN A 4 12.06 21.18 -7.32
N VAL A 5 12.55 22.10 -6.48
CA VAL A 5 11.94 22.39 -5.18
C VAL A 5 10.52 22.92 -5.37
N LEU A 6 10.31 23.80 -6.36
CA LEU A 6 8.99 24.27 -6.74
C LEU A 6 8.08 23.12 -7.21
N TYR A 7 8.57 22.18 -8.02
CA TYR A 7 7.77 21.01 -8.41
C TYR A 7 7.37 20.14 -7.22
N PHE A 8 8.26 19.96 -6.25
CA PHE A 8 7.94 19.25 -5.02
C PHE A 8 6.83 19.95 -4.23
N ILE A 9 7.02 21.24 -3.92
CA ILE A 9 6.06 22.06 -3.16
C ILE A 9 4.71 22.11 -3.89
N LEU A 10 4.72 22.38 -5.19
CA LEU A 10 3.51 22.46 -6.01
C LEU A 10 2.78 21.11 -6.07
N THR A 11 3.51 20.00 -6.23
CA THR A 11 2.89 18.66 -6.22
C THR A 11 2.21 18.38 -4.90
N LEU A 12 2.85 18.68 -3.77
CA LEU A 12 2.24 18.49 -2.45
C LEU A 12 1.03 19.39 -2.25
N PHE A 13 1.14 20.67 -2.61
CA PHE A 13 0.04 21.63 -2.52
C PHE A 13 -1.16 21.17 -3.36
N ILE A 14 -0.93 20.75 -4.61
CA ILE A 14 -1.98 20.26 -5.51
C ILE A 14 -2.60 18.98 -4.94
N VAL A 15 -1.80 17.99 -4.53
CA VAL A 15 -2.32 16.73 -3.99
C VAL A 15 -3.18 16.99 -2.77
N VAL A 16 -2.69 17.75 -1.79
CA VAL A 16 -3.43 18.04 -0.55
C VAL A 16 -4.68 18.86 -0.84
N SER A 17 -4.58 19.95 -1.62
CA SER A 17 -5.72 20.84 -1.89
C SER A 17 -6.79 20.14 -2.72
N ALA A 18 -6.39 19.45 -3.79
CA ALA A 18 -7.33 18.73 -4.65
C ALA A 18 -7.93 17.53 -3.92
N SER A 19 -7.17 16.84 -3.07
CA SER A 19 -7.72 15.78 -2.20
C SER A 19 -8.71 16.34 -1.19
N ALA A 20 -8.45 17.53 -0.63
CA ALA A 20 -9.39 18.18 0.29
C ALA A 20 -10.72 18.51 -0.39
N VAL A 21 -10.67 19.00 -1.63
CA VAL A 21 -11.87 19.26 -2.44
C VAL A 21 -12.58 17.96 -2.82
N SER A 22 -11.83 16.99 -3.33
CA SER A 22 -12.36 15.69 -3.73
C SER A 22 -13.05 14.97 -2.57
N SER A 23 -12.41 14.82 -1.41
CA SER A 23 -13.02 14.11 -0.28
C SER A 23 -14.28 14.79 0.25
N ARG A 24 -14.39 16.13 0.15
CA ARG A 24 -15.63 16.88 0.48
C ARG A 24 -16.75 16.60 -0.52
N LEU A 25 -16.46 16.56 -1.81
CA LEU A 25 -17.44 16.26 -2.85
C LEU A 25 -18.02 14.84 -2.73
N TRP A 26 -17.25 13.93 -2.13
CA TRP A 26 -17.57 12.51 -2.13
C TRP A 26 -17.98 11.92 -0.77
N ALA A 27 -18.25 12.77 0.24
CA ALA A 27 -18.92 12.49 1.52
C ALA A 27 -18.67 11.10 2.15
N GLY A 28 -17.40 10.67 2.23
CA GLY A 28 -17.05 9.44 2.96
C GLY A 28 -16.93 9.72 4.45
N LYS A 29 -17.63 8.95 5.30
CA LYS A 29 -17.39 8.96 6.76
C LYS A 29 -15.94 8.50 7.04
N GLU A 30 -15.35 9.04 8.10
CA GLU A 30 -14.02 8.63 8.56
C GLU A 30 -14.01 7.15 9.00
N GLU A 31 -12.89 6.46 8.74
CA GLU A 31 -12.66 5.09 9.21
C GLU A 31 -12.21 5.13 10.68
N ILE A 32 -13.18 5.27 11.58
CA ILE A 32 -12.97 5.20 13.03
C ILE A 32 -13.49 3.85 13.50
N GLN A 33 -12.65 3.09 14.22
CA GLN A 33 -13.15 1.88 14.87
C GLN A 33 -14.06 2.28 16.05
N PRO A 34 -15.26 1.71 16.17
CA PRO A 34 -16.13 2.00 17.30
C PRO A 34 -15.48 1.52 18.60
N GLU A 35 -15.62 2.33 19.66
CA GLU A 35 -15.21 1.94 21.00
C GLU A 35 -15.93 0.66 21.43
N ASN A 36 -15.28 -0.15 22.27
CA ASN A 36 -15.92 -1.34 22.82
C ASN A 36 -17.00 -0.92 23.81
N ILE A 37 -18.23 -1.35 23.57
CA ILE A 37 -19.35 -1.12 24.49
C ILE A 37 -19.58 -2.41 25.28
N ALA A 38 -19.73 -2.28 26.60
CA ALA A 38 -20.25 -3.33 27.46
C ALA A 38 -21.77 -3.23 27.46
N VAL A 39 -22.45 -4.25 26.96
CA VAL A 39 -23.93 -4.26 26.89
C VAL A 39 -24.50 -4.95 28.11
N THR A 40 -25.45 -4.27 28.74
CA THR A 40 -26.25 -4.79 29.87
C THR A 40 -27.63 -5.19 29.38
N VAL A 41 -28.14 -6.33 29.86
CA VAL A 41 -29.48 -6.84 29.55
C VAL A 41 -30.37 -6.72 30.78
N SER A 42 -31.53 -6.09 30.63
CA SER A 42 -32.54 -6.05 31.71
C SER A 42 -33.52 -7.20 31.54
N GLU A 43 -34.14 -7.65 32.62
CA GLU A 43 -35.14 -8.72 32.59
C GLU A 43 -36.32 -8.36 31.67
N GLY A 44 -36.72 -9.29 30.81
CA GLY A 44 -37.79 -9.08 29.82
C GLY A 44 -37.45 -8.15 28.66
N MET A 45 -36.22 -7.62 28.56
CA MET A 45 -35.82 -6.69 27.51
C MET A 45 -35.96 -7.31 26.12
N THR A 46 -36.70 -6.64 25.24
CA THR A 46 -36.84 -7.02 23.84
C THR A 46 -35.61 -6.63 23.01
N VAL A 47 -35.42 -7.25 21.84
CA VAL A 47 -34.32 -6.91 20.93
C VAL A 47 -34.35 -5.45 20.46
N VAL A 48 -35.54 -4.85 20.30
CA VAL A 48 -35.70 -3.43 19.96
C VAL A 48 -35.27 -2.51 21.10
N GLU A 49 -35.72 -2.80 22.31
CA GLU A 49 -35.35 -2.03 23.49
C GLU A 49 -33.85 -2.12 23.76
N PHE A 50 -33.28 -3.30 23.58
CA PHE A 50 -31.83 -3.50 23.62
C PHE A 50 -31.11 -2.64 22.58
N GLY A 51 -31.60 -2.61 21.34
CA GLY A 51 -31.04 -1.78 20.29
C GLY A 51 -31.09 -0.30 20.59
N ASN A 52 -32.24 0.19 21.06
CA ASN A 52 -32.42 1.60 21.41
C ASN A 52 -31.56 2.01 22.61
N LYS A 53 -31.44 1.15 23.63
CA LYS A 53 -30.63 1.42 24.83
C LYS A 53 -29.16 1.63 24.52
N HIS A 54 -28.64 0.90 23.52
CA HIS A 54 -27.22 0.86 23.18
C HIS A 54 -26.90 1.56 21.84
N ASP A 55 -27.83 2.35 21.30
CA ASP A 55 -27.72 3.06 20.02
C ASP A 55 -27.27 2.16 18.85
N LEU A 56 -27.85 0.96 18.77
CA LEU A 56 -27.50 -0.05 17.77
C LEU A 56 -28.42 0.05 16.55
N SER A 57 -27.82 0.07 15.36
CA SER A 57 -28.58 0.01 14.11
C SER A 57 -29.30 -1.33 13.95
N ARG A 58 -30.43 -1.33 13.22
CA ARG A 58 -31.16 -2.58 12.90
C ARG A 58 -30.29 -3.62 12.18
N GLN A 59 -29.30 -3.19 11.40
CA GLN A 59 -28.37 -4.10 10.73
C GLN A 59 -27.44 -4.81 11.70
N VAL A 60 -27.00 -4.11 12.76
CA VAL A 60 -26.23 -4.71 13.86
C VAL A 60 -27.08 -5.73 14.60
N LEU A 61 -28.32 -5.38 14.98
CA LEU A 61 -29.25 -6.29 15.66
C LEU A 61 -29.53 -7.55 14.84
N LYS A 62 -29.77 -7.39 13.53
CA LYS A 62 -29.99 -8.50 12.61
C LYS A 62 -28.82 -9.50 12.62
N LYS A 63 -27.58 -9.01 12.64
CA LYS A 63 -26.38 -9.87 12.68
C LYS A 63 -26.13 -10.50 14.05
N VAL A 64 -26.34 -9.76 15.13
CA VAL A 64 -26.10 -10.24 16.51
C VAL A 64 -27.06 -11.38 16.87
N PHE A 65 -28.34 -11.19 16.53
CA PHE A 65 -29.44 -12.10 16.89
C PHE A 65 -29.91 -13.01 15.75
N ASN A 66 -29.25 -12.97 14.58
CA ASN A 66 -29.63 -13.75 13.39
C ASN A 66 -31.12 -13.60 13.00
N LEU A 67 -31.64 -12.36 13.04
CA LEU A 67 -33.06 -12.08 12.80
C LEU A 67 -33.43 -12.38 11.33
N THR A 68 -34.52 -13.12 11.15
CA THR A 68 -35.03 -13.55 9.82
C THR A 68 -36.31 -12.81 9.43
N SER A 69 -37.11 -12.41 10.42
CA SER A 69 -38.38 -11.69 10.26
C SER A 69 -38.35 -10.36 11.04
N PRO A 70 -39.07 -9.31 10.56
CA PRO A 70 -39.29 -8.08 11.34
C PRO A 70 -39.91 -8.32 12.72
N ASP A 71 -40.66 -9.40 12.93
CA ASP A 71 -41.26 -9.69 14.24
C ASP A 71 -40.26 -10.24 15.26
N ASP A 72 -39.10 -10.74 14.82
CA ASP A 72 -38.05 -11.23 15.73
C ASP A 72 -37.50 -10.11 16.63
N LEU A 73 -37.71 -8.85 16.24
CA LEU A 73 -37.39 -7.66 17.01
C LEU A 73 -38.17 -7.54 18.34
N LYS A 74 -39.33 -8.21 18.45
CA LYS A 74 -40.16 -8.24 19.65
C LYS A 74 -39.78 -9.38 20.61
N LYS A 75 -38.93 -10.32 20.19
CA LYS A 75 -38.45 -11.42 21.04
C LYS A 75 -37.59 -10.88 22.18
N GLN A 76 -37.54 -11.62 23.28
CA GLN A 76 -36.68 -11.24 24.41
C GLN A 76 -35.23 -11.55 24.07
N VAL A 77 -34.30 -10.71 24.52
CA VAL A 77 -32.86 -10.96 24.36
C VAL A 77 -32.46 -12.30 25.01
N ALA A 78 -33.12 -12.66 26.11
CA ALA A 78 -32.93 -13.93 26.82
C ALA A 78 -33.23 -15.16 25.95
N ASP A 79 -34.18 -15.07 25.01
CA ASP A 79 -34.59 -16.18 24.13
C ASP A 79 -33.44 -16.68 23.24
N PHE A 80 -32.41 -15.85 23.05
CA PHE A 80 -31.25 -16.17 22.23
C PHE A 80 -30.11 -16.85 23.01
N GLY A 81 -30.28 -17.07 24.33
CA GLY A 81 -29.37 -17.88 25.15
C GLY A 81 -27.93 -17.38 25.23
N MET A 82 -27.70 -16.08 25.06
CA MET A 82 -26.36 -15.48 25.13
C MET A 82 -26.14 -14.80 26.48
N ASN A 83 -24.98 -15.06 27.10
CA ASN A 83 -24.54 -14.28 28.26
C ASN A 83 -24.09 -12.86 27.85
N GLU A 84 -24.02 -11.93 28.79
CA GLU A 84 -23.67 -10.53 28.51
C GLU A 84 -22.28 -10.36 27.89
N GLU A 85 -21.34 -11.23 28.23
CA GLU A 85 -19.98 -11.23 27.67
C GLU A 85 -19.99 -11.61 26.17
N LEU A 86 -20.65 -12.70 25.80
CA LEU A 86 -20.80 -13.14 24.42
C LEU A 86 -21.62 -12.14 23.60
N LEU A 87 -22.65 -11.55 24.23
CA LEU A 87 -23.48 -10.52 23.61
C LEU A 87 -22.66 -9.25 23.33
N SER A 88 -21.88 -8.78 24.30
CA SER A 88 -20.95 -7.67 24.14
C SER A 88 -19.94 -7.93 23.04
N LYS A 89 -19.36 -9.13 23.00
CA LYS A 89 -18.45 -9.51 21.91
C LYS A 89 -19.14 -9.43 20.55
N LYS A 90 -20.32 -10.02 20.38
CA LYS A 90 -21.04 -10.02 19.09
C LYS A 90 -21.49 -8.62 18.66
N VAL A 91 -21.96 -7.78 19.59
CA VAL A 91 -22.33 -6.38 19.31
C VAL A 91 -21.12 -5.61 18.80
N ASN A 92 -19.99 -5.67 19.52
CA ASN A 92 -18.76 -5.01 19.13
C ASN A 92 -18.23 -5.49 17.77
N GLN A 93 -18.35 -6.78 17.47
CA GLN A 93 -18.02 -7.35 16.16
C GLN A 93 -18.94 -6.83 15.05
N ALA A 94 -20.25 -6.84 15.27
CA ALA A 94 -21.23 -6.40 14.29
C ALA A 94 -21.15 -4.89 14.01
N GLN A 95 -20.92 -4.06 15.03
CA GLN A 95 -20.67 -2.62 14.89
C GLN A 95 -19.36 -2.34 14.13
N ALA A 96 -18.29 -3.09 14.39
CA ALA A 96 -17.04 -2.98 13.64
C ALA A 96 -17.25 -3.28 12.14
N ILE A 97 -18.03 -4.31 11.80
CA ILE A 97 -18.35 -4.61 10.39
C ILE A 97 -19.23 -3.52 9.77
N GLN A 98 -20.18 -2.97 10.53
CA GLN A 98 -21.10 -1.95 10.06
C GLN A 98 -20.39 -0.62 9.75
N SER A 99 -19.61 -0.11 10.71
CA SER A 99 -18.78 1.09 10.53
C SER A 99 -17.84 0.96 9.33
N GLU A 100 -17.27 -0.23 9.13
CA GLU A 100 -16.45 -0.56 7.97
C GLU A 100 -17.25 -0.53 6.65
N HIS A 101 -18.53 -0.92 6.62
CA HIS A 101 -19.36 -0.79 5.41
C HIS A 101 -19.75 0.66 5.11
N GLU A 102 -20.07 1.44 6.15
CA GLU A 102 -20.53 2.83 6.01
C GLU A 102 -19.44 3.80 5.57
N SER A 103 -18.19 3.51 5.90
CA SER A 103 -17.04 4.32 5.45
C SER A 103 -16.69 4.11 3.97
N LYS A 104 -17.21 3.05 3.34
CA LYS A 104 -16.84 2.65 1.98
C LYS A 104 -17.86 3.11 0.94
N ASN A 105 -17.34 3.75 -0.11
CA ASN A 105 -18.15 4.10 -1.27
C ASN A 105 -18.17 2.92 -2.26
N TRP A 106 -19.25 2.13 -2.20
CA TRP A 106 -19.43 0.91 -2.99
C TRP A 106 -19.53 1.12 -4.51
N PHE A 107 -19.74 2.36 -4.97
CA PHE A 107 -19.66 2.71 -6.39
C PHE A 107 -18.23 2.99 -6.84
N LYS A 108 -17.43 3.70 -6.01
CA LYS A 108 -16.04 4.03 -6.35
C LYS A 108 -15.11 2.82 -6.39
N ILE A 109 -15.32 1.85 -5.52
CA ILE A 109 -14.45 0.66 -5.42
C ILE A 109 -14.38 -0.12 -6.75
N PRO A 110 -15.50 -0.55 -7.36
CA PRO A 110 -15.46 -1.27 -8.63
C PRO A 110 -14.98 -0.38 -9.79
N LEU A 111 -15.39 0.90 -9.84
CA LEU A 111 -14.92 1.84 -10.85
C LEU A 111 -13.39 2.02 -10.79
N LYS A 112 -12.85 2.20 -9.58
CA LYS A 112 -11.42 2.29 -9.35
C LYS A 112 -10.73 0.99 -9.76
N GLY A 113 -11.25 -0.17 -9.36
CA GLY A 113 -10.72 -1.47 -9.75
C GLY A 113 -10.60 -1.63 -11.27
N LEU A 114 -11.67 -1.33 -12.01
CA LEU A 114 -11.70 -1.40 -13.47
C LEU A 114 -10.67 -0.45 -14.11
N LEU A 115 -10.66 0.82 -13.70
CA LEU A 115 -9.71 1.81 -14.21
C LEU A 115 -8.26 1.45 -13.87
N TRP A 116 -8.02 0.87 -12.68
CA TRP A 116 -6.69 0.37 -12.30
C TRP A 116 -6.23 -0.75 -13.23
N VAL A 117 -7.10 -1.72 -13.52
CA VAL A 117 -6.75 -2.84 -14.41
C VAL A 117 -6.39 -2.32 -15.80
N ILE A 118 -7.22 -1.45 -16.39
CA ILE A 118 -6.95 -0.85 -17.71
C ILE A 118 -5.62 -0.09 -17.69
N PHE A 119 -5.41 0.77 -16.69
CA PHE A 119 -4.19 1.55 -16.54
C PHE A 119 -2.95 0.67 -16.40
N LEU A 120 -3.01 -0.35 -15.54
CA LEU A 120 -1.89 -1.24 -15.27
C LEU A 120 -1.57 -2.15 -16.45
N ILE A 121 -2.57 -2.60 -17.22
CA ILE A 121 -2.36 -3.32 -18.48
C ILE A 121 -1.63 -2.41 -19.49
N ALA A 122 -2.03 -1.15 -19.61
CA ALA A 122 -1.37 -0.19 -20.48
C ALA A 122 0.10 0.03 -20.07
N VAL A 123 0.36 0.27 -18.79
CA VAL A 123 1.73 0.43 -18.27
C VAL A 123 2.54 -0.86 -18.40
N PHE A 124 1.92 -2.02 -18.20
CA PHE A 124 2.55 -3.33 -18.38
C PHE A 124 2.97 -3.53 -19.84
N SER A 125 2.13 -3.15 -20.80
CA SER A 125 2.48 -3.16 -22.23
C SER A 125 3.65 -2.22 -22.54
N LEU A 126 3.67 -1.02 -21.96
CA LEU A 126 4.75 -0.06 -22.14
C LEU A 126 6.09 -0.56 -21.58
N ILE A 127 6.10 -1.14 -20.38
CA ILE A 127 7.33 -1.65 -19.77
C ILE A 127 7.85 -2.87 -20.55
N ARG A 128 6.98 -3.79 -20.98
CA ARG A 128 7.33 -4.94 -21.81
C ARG A 128 7.98 -4.53 -23.13
N LYS A 129 7.49 -3.43 -23.74
CA LYS A 129 8.04 -2.87 -24.98
C LYS A 129 9.27 -1.98 -24.76
N GLY A 130 9.75 -1.83 -23.52
CA GLY A 130 10.89 -0.95 -23.21
C GLY A 130 10.61 0.54 -23.48
N ARG A 131 9.35 0.96 -23.46
CA ARG A 131 8.92 2.33 -23.81
C ARG A 131 8.75 3.25 -22.60
N ILE A 132 9.10 2.79 -21.40
CA ILE A 132 9.12 3.63 -20.20
C ILE A 132 10.41 4.47 -20.21
N THR A 133 10.25 5.79 -20.23
CA THR A 133 11.33 6.78 -20.22
C THR A 133 11.28 7.65 -18.97
N ALA A 134 12.35 8.38 -18.66
CA ALA A 134 12.43 9.27 -17.51
C ALA A 134 11.35 10.37 -17.57
N ARG A 135 10.98 10.79 -18.79
CA ARG A 135 9.94 11.80 -19.03
C ARG A 135 8.54 11.23 -18.87
N ASN A 136 8.17 10.19 -19.62
CA ASN A 136 6.79 9.68 -19.58
C ASN A 136 6.43 9.04 -18.24
N ARG A 137 7.42 8.49 -17.53
CA ARG A 137 7.25 7.91 -16.20
C ARG A 137 6.73 8.90 -15.17
N LYS A 138 7.22 10.15 -15.20
CA LYS A 138 6.70 11.23 -14.35
C LYS A 138 5.23 11.51 -14.65
N TRP A 139 4.85 11.56 -15.93
CA TRP A 139 3.46 11.73 -16.36
C TRP A 139 2.57 10.57 -15.91
N ILE A 140 3.03 9.32 -16.07
CA ILE A 140 2.31 8.13 -15.62
C ILE A 140 2.11 8.17 -14.10
N TYR A 141 3.12 8.56 -13.32
CA TYR A 141 2.96 8.72 -11.87
C TYR A 141 1.99 9.84 -11.49
N MET A 142 2.08 11.01 -12.15
CA MET A 142 1.12 12.10 -11.91
C MET A 142 -0.31 11.66 -12.22
N ALA A 143 -0.52 10.93 -13.32
CA ALA A 143 -1.82 10.36 -13.67
C ALA A 143 -2.30 9.35 -12.61
N ALA A 144 -1.42 8.46 -12.13
CA ALA A 144 -1.78 7.49 -11.09
C ALA A 144 -2.14 8.16 -9.76
N VAL A 145 -1.37 9.17 -9.34
CA VAL A 145 -1.62 9.95 -8.11
C VAL A 145 -2.93 10.73 -8.24
N GLY A 146 -3.13 11.43 -9.37
CA GLY A 146 -4.34 12.22 -9.62
C GLY A 146 -5.59 11.35 -9.70
N LEU A 147 -5.58 10.28 -10.50
CA LEU A 147 -6.75 9.45 -10.71
C LEU A 147 -7.05 8.55 -9.50
N PHE A 148 -6.05 7.78 -9.04
CA PHE A 148 -6.26 6.73 -8.02
C PHE A 148 -5.97 7.18 -6.59
N GLY A 149 -5.38 8.36 -6.41
CA GLY A 149 -5.21 8.99 -5.10
C GLY A 149 -6.23 10.11 -4.88
N VAL A 150 -6.19 11.15 -5.72
CA VAL A 150 -6.99 12.37 -5.54
C VAL A 150 -8.46 12.18 -5.90
N ILE A 151 -8.77 11.74 -7.13
CA ILE A 151 -10.16 11.66 -7.63
C ILE A 151 -10.93 10.49 -6.98
N LEU A 152 -10.36 9.30 -7.05
CA LEU A 152 -11.02 8.08 -6.58
C LEU A 152 -10.78 7.80 -5.08
N GLY A 153 -9.82 8.48 -4.45
CA GLY A 153 -9.47 8.28 -3.04
C GLY A 153 -8.48 7.13 -2.82
N SER A 154 -7.92 7.05 -1.61
CA SER A 154 -6.90 6.05 -1.25
C SER A 154 -7.39 4.60 -1.25
N ASP A 155 -8.69 4.36 -1.06
CA ASP A 155 -9.21 3.00 -0.83
C ASP A 155 -9.74 2.33 -2.10
N PRO A 156 -9.58 1.01 -2.26
CA PRO A 156 -8.70 0.13 -1.47
C PRO A 156 -7.22 0.45 -1.72
N SER A 157 -6.38 0.30 -0.69
CA SER A 157 -4.92 0.43 -0.79
C SER A 157 -4.25 -0.91 -0.42
N PRO A 158 -3.14 -1.31 -1.08
CA PRO A 158 -2.45 -2.56 -0.75
C PRO A 158 -1.98 -2.63 0.71
N MET A 159 -1.57 -1.48 1.25
CA MET A 159 -1.12 -1.38 2.63
C MET A 159 -2.28 -1.57 3.63
N GLY A 160 -3.42 -0.91 3.38
CA GLY A 160 -4.62 -1.04 4.20
C GLY A 160 -5.12 -2.47 4.26
N THR A 161 -5.15 -3.21 3.14
CA THR A 161 -5.66 -4.59 3.16
C THR A 161 -4.90 -5.53 4.08
N VAL A 162 -3.60 -5.30 4.33
CA VAL A 162 -2.82 -6.07 5.31
C VAL A 162 -2.97 -5.51 6.71
N LYS A 163 -2.81 -4.20 6.88
CA LYS A 163 -2.95 -3.52 8.18
C LYS A 163 -4.30 -3.84 8.80
N ASP A 164 -5.36 -3.62 8.04
CA ASP A 164 -6.72 -3.74 8.53
C ASP A 164 -7.11 -5.19 8.79
N ALA A 165 -6.59 -6.14 8.01
CA ALA A 165 -6.77 -7.56 8.31
C ALA A 165 -6.12 -7.93 9.65
N ILE A 166 -4.93 -7.42 9.95
CA ILE A 166 -4.24 -7.66 11.23
C ILE A 166 -4.97 -6.96 12.38
N VAL A 167 -5.29 -5.67 12.23
CA VAL A 167 -5.87 -4.86 13.29
C VAL A 167 -7.30 -5.32 13.59
N LEU A 168 -8.18 -5.49 12.60
CA LEU A 168 -9.57 -5.93 12.87
C LEU A 168 -9.63 -7.34 13.48
N PHE A 169 -8.74 -8.23 13.04
CA PHE A 169 -8.65 -9.56 13.62
C PHE A 169 -8.05 -9.53 15.04
N GLY A 170 -6.98 -8.76 15.26
CA GLY A 170 -6.34 -8.64 16.57
C GLY A 170 -7.20 -7.91 17.61
N SER A 171 -7.89 -6.84 17.23
CA SER A 171 -8.67 -6.00 18.15
C SER A 171 -10.10 -6.49 18.38
N LYS A 172 -10.76 -7.02 17.34
CA LYS A 172 -12.19 -7.41 17.39
C LYS A 172 -12.43 -8.89 17.09
N GLY A 173 -11.41 -9.65 16.67
CA GLY A 173 -11.60 -11.03 16.20
C GLY A 173 -12.44 -11.14 14.92
N VAL A 174 -12.50 -10.06 14.14
CA VAL A 174 -13.35 -9.97 12.94
C VAL A 174 -12.52 -10.08 11.69
N ILE A 175 -13.01 -10.86 10.74
CA ILE A 175 -12.51 -10.90 9.37
C ILE A 175 -13.47 -10.11 8.48
N PHE A 176 -12.94 -9.18 7.71
CA PHE A 176 -13.69 -8.42 6.71
C PHE A 176 -13.42 -8.96 5.30
N PRO A 177 -14.31 -9.79 4.71
CA PRO A 177 -14.03 -10.50 3.46
C PRO A 177 -13.63 -9.60 2.28
N PRO A 178 -14.24 -8.42 2.04
CA PRO A 178 -13.83 -7.55 0.93
C PRO A 178 -12.35 -7.14 0.99
N ARG A 179 -11.80 -6.92 2.20
CA ARG A 179 -10.37 -6.59 2.37
C ARG A 179 -9.47 -7.79 2.10
N LEU A 180 -9.88 -9.00 2.48
CA LEU A 180 -9.14 -10.22 2.16
C LEU A 180 -9.14 -10.53 0.65
N ILE A 181 -10.27 -10.31 -0.02
CA ILE A 181 -10.36 -10.46 -1.48
C ILE A 181 -9.42 -9.46 -2.16
N ALA A 182 -9.46 -8.18 -1.74
CA ALA A 182 -8.55 -7.16 -2.26
C ALA A 182 -7.08 -7.49 -1.98
N PHE A 183 -6.75 -7.99 -0.78
CA PHE A 183 -5.42 -8.50 -0.46
C PHE A 183 -4.98 -9.63 -1.39
N GLY A 184 -5.85 -10.62 -1.61
CA GLY A 184 -5.60 -11.74 -2.53
C GLY A 184 -5.34 -11.27 -3.95
N ILE A 185 -6.12 -10.30 -4.45
CA ILE A 185 -5.92 -9.67 -5.76
C ILE A 185 -4.56 -8.97 -5.83
N PHE A 186 -4.21 -8.14 -4.84
CA PHE A 186 -2.93 -7.44 -4.85
C PHE A 186 -1.74 -8.41 -4.76
N LEU A 187 -1.87 -9.48 -3.96
CA LEU A 187 -0.83 -10.52 -3.87
C LEU A 187 -0.70 -11.30 -5.18
N LEU A 188 -1.82 -11.63 -5.83
CA LEU A 188 -1.82 -12.26 -7.16
C LEU A 188 -1.12 -11.37 -8.19
N MET A 189 -1.35 -10.06 -8.16
CA MET A 189 -0.62 -9.12 -9.02
C MET A 189 0.88 -9.11 -8.72
N VAL A 190 1.26 -9.28 -7.45
CA VAL A 190 2.67 -9.41 -7.05
C VAL A 190 3.30 -10.70 -7.59
N VAL A 191 2.56 -11.81 -7.57
CA VAL A 191 3.02 -13.07 -8.18
C VAL A 191 3.03 -12.96 -9.71
N LEU A 192 2.11 -12.22 -10.33
CA LEU A 192 2.11 -12.05 -11.77
C LEU A 192 3.31 -11.22 -12.22
N ALA A 193 3.53 -10.06 -11.61
CA ALA A 193 4.42 -9.04 -12.11
C ALA A 193 5.19 -8.35 -10.98
N ASN A 194 5.81 -9.11 -10.08
CA ASN A 194 6.59 -8.63 -8.91
C ASN A 194 5.95 -7.41 -8.22
N LYS A 195 6.71 -6.48 -7.65
CA LYS A 195 6.13 -5.25 -7.07
C LYS A 195 5.73 -4.19 -8.09
N PHE A 196 5.37 -4.57 -9.32
CA PHE A 196 4.86 -3.65 -10.35
C PHE A 196 3.67 -2.83 -9.83
N ILE A 197 2.75 -3.46 -9.09
CA ILE A 197 1.60 -2.76 -8.52
C ILE A 197 2.00 -1.65 -7.55
N CYS A 198 3.03 -1.88 -6.74
CA CYS A 198 3.57 -0.87 -5.83
C CYS A 198 4.19 0.29 -6.62
N SER A 199 4.78 0.03 -7.80
CA SER A 199 5.37 1.10 -8.61
C SER A 199 4.35 1.97 -9.30
N TRP A 200 3.32 1.36 -9.88
CA TRP A 200 2.46 2.02 -10.87
C TRP A 200 1.02 2.19 -10.42
N GLY A 201 0.50 1.32 -9.55
CA GLY A 201 -0.89 1.41 -9.10
C GLY A 201 -1.04 2.04 -7.72
N CYS A 202 -0.18 1.67 -6.76
CA CYS A 202 -0.24 2.20 -5.40
C CYS A 202 0.02 3.71 -5.40
N GLN A 203 -1.03 4.51 -5.13
CA GLN A 203 -1.02 5.97 -5.19
C GLN A 203 0.03 6.62 -4.27
N LEU A 204 0.31 6.04 -3.11
CA LEU A 204 1.36 6.55 -2.23
C LEU A 204 2.75 6.19 -2.76
N GLY A 205 2.91 4.95 -3.24
CA GLY A 205 4.17 4.51 -3.82
C GLY A 205 4.55 5.34 -5.05
N THR A 206 3.60 5.57 -5.95
CA THR A 206 3.78 6.44 -7.14
C THR A 206 4.11 7.86 -6.73
N LEU A 207 3.46 8.41 -5.69
CA LEU A 207 3.77 9.74 -5.15
C LEU A 207 5.20 9.83 -4.62
N GLN A 208 5.63 8.87 -3.79
CA GLN A 208 7.00 8.87 -3.25
C GLN A 208 8.06 8.74 -4.35
N ASP A 209 7.81 7.93 -5.39
CA ASP A 209 8.70 7.78 -6.53
C ASP A 209 8.73 9.03 -7.42
N LEU A 210 7.58 9.67 -7.63
CA LEU A 210 7.50 10.94 -8.33
C LEU A 210 8.33 12.02 -7.62
N ILE A 211 8.17 12.14 -6.29
CA ILE A 211 8.93 13.06 -5.45
C ILE A 211 10.43 12.76 -5.55
N PHE A 212 10.83 11.50 -5.40
CA PHE A 212 12.23 11.07 -5.54
C PHE A 212 12.85 11.52 -6.86
N ARG A 213 12.08 11.48 -7.95
CA ARG A 213 12.52 11.86 -9.30
C ARG A 213 12.55 13.36 -9.56
N PHE A 214 12.02 14.20 -8.67
CA PHE A 214 12.27 15.64 -8.72
C PHE A 214 13.71 15.97 -8.32
N ASN A 215 14.32 15.15 -7.46
CA ASN A 215 15.74 15.20 -7.13
C ASN A 215 16.61 14.37 -8.09
N ARG A 216 16.15 14.08 -9.32
CA ARG A 216 16.97 13.36 -10.32
C ARG A 216 17.19 14.17 -11.58
N ASP A 217 18.31 13.90 -12.23
CA ASP A 217 18.64 14.49 -13.51
C ASP A 217 17.65 14.07 -14.61
N ARG A 218 17.74 14.70 -15.79
CA ARG A 218 16.77 14.48 -16.87
C ARG A 218 16.73 13.04 -17.38
N LYS A 219 17.85 12.31 -17.26
CA LYS A 219 17.98 10.91 -17.68
C LYS A 219 17.68 9.91 -16.56
N ASP A 220 17.33 10.37 -15.36
CA ASP A 220 17.06 9.50 -14.20
C ASP A 220 18.25 8.58 -13.85
N ASN A 221 19.47 9.11 -14.00
CA ASN A 221 20.72 8.39 -13.77
C ASN A 221 21.35 8.76 -12.43
N LYS A 222 21.23 10.02 -12.00
CA LYS A 222 21.85 10.51 -10.77
C LYS A 222 20.98 11.53 -10.03
N GLY A 223 21.22 11.63 -8.72
CA GLY A 223 20.63 12.66 -7.88
C GLY A 223 21.17 14.06 -8.24
N LEU A 224 20.34 15.09 -8.08
CA LEU A 224 20.80 16.48 -8.15
C LEU A 224 21.39 16.94 -6.82
N PHE A 225 20.85 16.41 -5.73
CA PHE A 225 21.41 16.40 -4.39
C PHE A 225 21.84 14.96 -4.03
N GLY A 226 22.57 14.81 -2.92
CA GLY A 226 22.96 13.50 -2.41
C GLY A 226 21.75 12.59 -2.18
N GLN A 227 21.68 11.47 -2.89
CA GLN A 227 20.65 10.44 -2.69
C GLN A 227 21.28 9.25 -1.98
N VAL A 228 20.56 8.70 -1.00
CA VAL A 228 21.07 7.62 -0.15
C VAL A 228 20.37 6.32 -0.52
N LYS A 229 21.17 5.31 -0.89
CA LYS A 229 20.69 3.94 -1.07
C LYS A 229 20.84 3.18 0.23
N ILE A 230 19.74 3.02 0.95
CA ILE A 230 19.74 2.33 2.24
C ILE A 230 20.00 0.84 2.00
N PRO A 231 20.95 0.21 2.73
CA PRO A 231 21.17 -1.22 2.65
C PRO A 231 19.89 -2.01 2.92
N PHE A 232 19.68 -3.08 2.14
CA PHE A 232 18.46 -3.87 2.25
C PHE A 232 18.29 -4.47 3.65
N ILE A 233 19.38 -4.92 4.27
CA ILE A 233 19.36 -5.46 5.63
C ILE A 233 18.82 -4.43 6.63
N VAL A 234 19.24 -3.17 6.56
CA VAL A 234 18.79 -2.11 7.48
C VAL A 234 17.30 -1.81 7.26
N SER A 235 16.92 -1.52 6.01
CA SER A 235 15.52 -1.19 5.68
C SER A 235 14.56 -2.33 6.01
N ASN A 236 14.92 -3.57 5.66
CA ASN A 236 14.08 -4.73 5.91
C ASN A 236 14.02 -5.11 7.39
N SER A 237 15.10 -4.94 8.17
CA SER A 237 15.07 -5.14 9.62
C SER A 237 14.12 -4.16 10.31
N ILE A 238 14.18 -2.87 9.95
CA ILE A 238 13.22 -1.86 10.46
C ILE A 238 11.78 -2.26 10.09
N ARG A 239 11.56 -2.67 8.83
CA ARG A 239 10.23 -3.09 8.35
C ARG A 239 9.70 -4.32 9.05
N ILE A 240 10.55 -5.31 9.30
CA ILE A 240 10.19 -6.52 10.05
C ILE A 240 9.87 -6.16 11.50
N LEU A 241 10.73 -5.39 12.16
CA LEU A 241 10.50 -4.93 13.54
C LEU A 241 9.17 -4.18 13.65
N PHE A 242 8.92 -3.22 12.75
CA PHE A 242 7.67 -2.47 12.72
C PHE A 242 6.45 -3.38 12.49
N PHE A 243 6.56 -4.36 11.60
CA PHE A 243 5.49 -5.34 11.37
C PHE A 243 5.20 -6.19 12.61
N PHE A 244 6.23 -6.62 13.34
CA PHE A 244 6.06 -7.32 14.61
C PHE A 244 5.41 -6.43 15.69
N VAL A 245 5.83 -5.17 15.80
CA VAL A 245 5.21 -4.21 16.73
C VAL A 245 3.76 -3.95 16.37
N LEU A 246 3.41 -3.85 15.09
CA LEU A 246 2.01 -3.75 14.63
C LEU A 246 1.18 -4.93 15.13
N ILE A 247 1.66 -6.17 14.93
CA ILE A 247 0.97 -7.37 15.42
C ILE A 247 0.84 -7.32 16.94
N LEU A 248 1.92 -7.03 17.67
CA LEU A 248 1.91 -6.98 19.12
C LEU A 248 0.88 -5.98 19.65
N VAL A 249 0.84 -4.77 19.11
CA VAL A 249 -0.11 -3.75 19.55
C VAL A 249 -1.55 -4.09 19.16
N ALA A 250 -1.75 -4.66 17.97
CA ALA A 250 -3.08 -5.09 17.53
C ALA A 250 -3.68 -6.17 18.43
N PHE A 251 -2.89 -7.17 18.87
CA PHE A 251 -3.38 -8.29 19.68
C PHE A 251 -3.35 -8.03 21.19
N ILE A 252 -2.38 -7.24 21.70
CA ILE A 252 -2.27 -6.98 23.15
C ILE A 252 -3.07 -5.75 23.57
N ARG A 253 -3.02 -4.66 22.80
CA ARG A 253 -3.68 -3.39 23.17
C ARG A 253 -4.96 -3.12 22.38
N ALA A 254 -5.36 -4.03 21.50
CA ALA A 254 -6.47 -3.82 20.56
C ALA A 254 -6.34 -2.49 19.77
N GLY A 255 -5.11 -2.03 19.52
CA GLY A 255 -4.81 -0.69 19.01
C GLY A 255 -4.29 -0.67 17.57
N ASP A 256 -4.50 0.46 16.89
CA ASP A 256 -4.00 0.71 15.53
C ASP A 256 -2.88 1.77 15.53
N ILE A 257 -1.62 1.32 15.59
CA ILE A 257 -0.46 2.25 15.55
C ILE A 257 -0.31 2.95 14.21
N ILE A 258 -0.78 2.34 13.11
CA ILE A 258 -0.63 2.94 11.78
C ILE A 258 -1.70 4.01 11.56
N GLY A 259 -2.90 3.86 12.16
CA GLY A 259 -3.97 4.85 12.04
C GLY A 259 -3.53 6.29 12.34
N ALA A 260 -2.61 6.49 13.28
CA ALA A 260 -2.08 7.81 13.65
C ALA A 260 -1.05 8.38 12.64
N ILE A 261 -0.30 7.51 11.95
CA ILE A 261 0.81 7.88 11.06
C ILE A 261 0.58 7.46 9.61
N ASP A 262 -0.65 7.10 9.25
CA ASP A 262 -0.99 6.55 7.94
C ASP A 262 -0.77 7.57 6.81
N PRO A 263 0.24 7.37 5.95
CA PRO A 263 0.52 8.30 4.87
C PRO A 263 -0.50 8.30 3.73
N PHE A 264 -1.41 7.32 3.66
CA PHE A 264 -2.52 7.38 2.72
C PHE A 264 -3.53 8.46 3.08
N LYS A 265 -3.55 8.94 4.33
CA LYS A 265 -4.40 10.07 4.76
C LYS A 265 -4.09 11.37 4.03
N ILE A 266 -2.94 11.50 3.35
CA ILE A 266 -2.68 12.65 2.45
C ILE A 266 -3.79 12.83 1.40
N PHE A 267 -4.46 11.75 1.00
CA PHE A 267 -5.57 11.78 0.05
C PHE A 267 -6.94 12.07 0.69
N LYS A 268 -6.99 12.21 2.02
CA LYS A 268 -8.15 12.58 2.84
C LYS A 268 -7.67 13.52 3.97
N PRO A 269 -7.14 14.71 3.66
CA PRO A 269 -6.38 15.52 4.62
C PRO A 269 -7.19 16.01 5.83
N GLN A 270 -8.52 15.96 5.78
CA GLN A 270 -9.41 16.35 6.89
C GLN A 270 -9.24 15.49 8.13
N VAL A 271 -8.75 14.25 7.96
CA VAL A 271 -8.62 13.25 9.04
C VAL A 271 -7.18 13.15 9.57
N ILE A 272 -6.32 14.10 9.17
CA ILE A 272 -4.93 14.15 9.58
C ILE A 272 -4.81 14.98 10.86
N GLY A 273 -4.48 14.33 11.97
CA GLY A 273 -4.02 15.01 13.18
C GLY A 273 -2.59 15.54 13.04
N ILE A 274 -2.18 16.42 13.97
CA ILE A 274 -0.86 17.09 13.94
C ILE A 274 0.30 16.08 13.84
N VAL A 275 0.28 15.03 14.66
CA VAL A 275 1.32 13.98 14.67
C VAL A 275 1.40 13.28 13.31
N GLY A 276 0.25 12.90 12.75
CA GLY A 276 0.18 12.30 11.42
C GLY A 276 0.70 13.24 10.33
N GLY A 277 0.32 14.52 10.37
CA GLY A 277 0.76 15.54 9.42
C GLY A 277 2.28 15.72 9.43
N LEU A 278 2.88 15.82 10.62
CA LEU A 278 4.33 15.92 10.79
C LEU A 278 5.05 14.67 10.25
N PHE A 279 4.55 13.48 10.57
CA PHE A 279 5.14 12.23 10.09
C PHE A 279 5.03 12.08 8.56
N ILE A 280 3.88 12.39 7.97
CA ILE A 280 3.67 12.38 6.52
C ILE A 280 4.60 13.38 5.85
N GLY A 281 4.67 14.61 6.36
CA GLY A 281 5.59 15.64 5.88
C GLY A 281 7.04 15.15 5.88
N LEU A 282 7.48 14.58 7.01
CA LEU A 282 8.83 14.00 7.14
C LEU A 282 9.08 12.91 6.08
N ILE A 283 8.17 11.94 5.94
CA ILE A 283 8.30 10.83 4.99
C ILE A 283 8.35 11.33 3.53
N LEU A 284 7.56 12.35 3.18
CA LEU A 284 7.55 12.92 1.84
C LEU A 284 8.79 13.76 1.55
N VAL A 285 9.31 14.50 2.53
CA VAL A 285 10.60 15.19 2.40
C VAL A 285 11.73 14.17 2.26
N LEU A 286 11.76 13.12 3.09
CA LEU A 286 12.72 12.03 2.97
C LEU A 286 12.64 11.34 1.61
N SER A 287 11.46 11.31 0.97
CA SER A 287 11.29 10.74 -0.37
C SER A 287 12.07 11.48 -1.45
N LEU A 288 12.56 12.71 -1.22
CA LEU A 288 13.48 13.40 -2.14
C LEU A 288 14.89 12.75 -2.16
N PHE A 289 15.29 12.13 -1.05
CA PHE A 289 16.67 11.64 -0.85
C PHE A 289 16.74 10.11 -0.78
N ILE A 290 15.69 9.49 -0.26
CA ILE A 290 15.56 8.04 -0.07
C ILE A 290 14.44 7.55 -0.97
N TYR A 291 14.68 6.48 -1.70
CA TYR A 291 13.67 5.88 -2.55
C TYR A 291 12.57 5.22 -1.70
N ARG A 292 11.32 5.71 -1.80
CA ARG A 292 10.11 5.12 -1.20
C ARG A 292 10.25 4.73 0.29
N PRO A 293 10.57 5.68 1.19
CA PRO A 293 10.88 5.39 2.59
C PRO A 293 9.75 4.64 3.31
N TRP A 294 8.48 4.99 3.08
CA TRP A 294 7.37 4.24 3.70
C TRP A 294 7.34 2.78 3.25
N CYS A 295 7.48 2.51 1.95
CA CYS A 295 7.46 1.15 1.41
C CYS A 295 8.63 0.29 1.91
N HIS A 296 9.78 0.90 2.16
CA HIS A 296 10.98 0.22 2.62
C HIS A 296 11.02 0.02 4.14
N PHE A 297 10.45 0.93 4.94
CA PHE A 297 10.60 0.90 6.40
C PHE A 297 9.34 0.52 7.17
N PHE A 298 8.15 0.81 6.68
CA PHE A 298 6.93 0.74 7.50
C PHE A 298 5.77 0.00 6.84
N CYS A 299 5.75 -0.13 5.52
CA CYS A 299 4.61 -0.71 4.81
C CYS A 299 4.47 -2.22 5.07
N PRO A 300 3.39 -2.70 5.74
CA PRO A 300 3.17 -4.12 5.98
C PRO A 300 2.99 -4.91 4.67
N PHE A 301 2.28 -4.36 3.69
CA PHE A 301 2.19 -4.96 2.35
C PHE A 301 3.53 -4.97 1.62
N GLY A 302 4.41 -4.02 1.92
CA GLY A 302 5.79 -4.04 1.41
C GLY A 302 6.53 -5.30 1.86
N LEU A 303 6.39 -5.71 3.11
CA LEU A 303 7.00 -6.94 3.64
C LEU A 303 6.37 -8.19 3.02
N VAL A 304 5.05 -8.30 3.06
CA VAL A 304 4.33 -9.46 2.51
C VAL A 304 4.58 -9.61 1.00
N GLY A 305 4.53 -8.51 0.26
CA GLY A 305 4.82 -8.49 -1.16
C GLY A 305 6.28 -8.83 -1.48
N TRP A 306 7.24 -8.57 -0.58
CA TRP A 306 8.64 -8.98 -0.78
C TRP A 306 8.78 -10.51 -0.74
N LEU A 307 8.01 -11.16 0.13
CA LEU A 307 7.96 -12.62 0.18
C LEU A 307 7.29 -13.16 -1.09
N GLY A 308 6.17 -12.56 -1.52
CA GLY A 308 5.43 -12.97 -2.72
C GLY A 308 6.18 -12.78 -4.03
N GLU A 309 6.99 -11.71 -4.18
CA GLU A 309 7.64 -11.42 -5.47
C GLU A 309 8.75 -12.43 -5.85
N LYS A 310 9.21 -13.28 -4.92
CA LYS A 310 10.23 -14.31 -5.18
C LYS A 310 9.78 -15.37 -6.17
N VAL A 311 8.47 -15.59 -6.25
CA VAL A 311 7.85 -16.54 -7.20
C VAL A 311 7.21 -15.83 -8.40
N SER A 312 7.58 -14.56 -8.64
CA SER A 312 6.93 -13.77 -9.69
C SER A 312 7.19 -14.30 -11.10
N PHE A 313 6.14 -14.34 -11.93
CA PHE A 313 6.24 -14.80 -13.32
C PHE A 313 6.99 -13.80 -14.20
N PHE A 314 6.68 -12.51 -14.08
CA PHE A 314 7.37 -11.43 -14.79
C PHE A 314 8.28 -10.65 -13.84
N ASN A 315 9.55 -10.52 -14.24
CA ASN A 315 10.56 -9.81 -13.46
C ASN A 315 11.62 -9.18 -14.38
N ILE A 316 12.48 -8.33 -13.81
CA ILE A 316 13.64 -7.78 -14.51
C ILE A 316 14.69 -8.87 -14.70
N LYS A 317 15.10 -9.07 -15.96
CA LYS A 317 16.13 -10.01 -16.41
C LYS A 317 17.26 -9.29 -17.11
N VAL A 318 18.42 -9.95 -17.14
CA VAL A 318 19.64 -9.48 -17.80
C VAL A 318 20.03 -10.54 -18.83
N ASP A 319 20.20 -10.09 -20.07
CA ASP A 319 20.82 -10.84 -21.15
C ASP A 319 22.34 -10.67 -21.01
N TYR A 320 23.03 -11.70 -20.54
CA TYR A 320 24.47 -11.61 -20.29
C TYR A 320 25.30 -11.65 -21.57
N ASP A 321 24.75 -12.09 -22.71
CA ASP A 321 25.47 -12.06 -23.98
C ASP A 321 25.58 -10.62 -24.49
N LYS A 322 24.53 -9.82 -24.30
CA LYS A 322 24.55 -8.38 -24.61
C LYS A 322 25.21 -7.53 -23.52
N CYS A 323 25.23 -8.00 -22.28
CA CYS A 323 25.71 -7.21 -21.15
C CYS A 323 27.23 -6.97 -21.22
N ILE A 324 27.63 -5.70 -21.32
CA ILE A 324 29.03 -5.24 -21.31
C ILE A 324 29.57 -4.90 -19.90
N SER A 325 28.94 -5.39 -18.84
CA SER A 325 29.38 -5.20 -17.44
C SER A 325 29.63 -3.75 -16.94
N CYS A 326 29.17 -2.71 -17.64
CA CYS A 326 29.41 -1.30 -17.28
C CYS A 326 28.75 -0.82 -15.96
N ARG A 327 27.84 -1.62 -15.39
CA ARG A 327 27.05 -1.33 -14.16
C ARG A 327 26.24 -0.03 -14.18
N ALA A 328 25.98 0.56 -15.35
CA ALA A 328 25.16 1.77 -15.49
C ALA A 328 23.76 1.59 -14.87
N CYS A 329 23.15 0.42 -15.06
CA CYS A 329 21.86 0.05 -14.48
C CYS A 329 21.87 -0.01 -12.94
N SER A 330 22.93 -0.56 -12.33
CA SER A 330 23.10 -0.61 -10.87
C SER A 330 23.27 0.80 -10.28
N LYS A 331 24.10 1.63 -10.92
CA LYS A 331 24.30 3.04 -10.55
C LYS A 331 23.00 3.83 -10.63
N ALA A 332 22.26 3.73 -11.74
CA ALA A 332 21.01 4.45 -11.96
C ALA A 332 19.82 3.92 -11.14
N CYS A 333 19.84 2.65 -10.69
CA CYS A 333 18.76 2.09 -9.90
C CYS A 333 18.54 2.90 -8.60
N PRO A 334 17.30 3.32 -8.29
CA PRO A 334 17.00 4.03 -7.04
C PRO A 334 17.30 3.25 -5.76
N SER A 335 17.32 1.91 -5.83
CA SER A 335 17.60 1.02 -4.71
C SER A 335 18.81 0.12 -4.98
N THR A 336 19.20 -0.68 -4.00
CA THR A 336 20.32 -1.63 -4.10
C THR A 336 19.99 -2.87 -4.94
N VAL A 337 18.72 -3.04 -5.35
CA VAL A 337 18.23 -4.30 -5.94
C VAL A 337 18.88 -4.65 -7.27
N MET A 338 19.20 -3.67 -8.10
CA MET A 338 19.71 -3.97 -9.44
C MET A 338 21.11 -4.58 -9.39
N ASP A 339 21.94 -4.22 -8.40
CA ASP A 339 23.24 -4.86 -8.19
C ASP A 339 23.08 -6.34 -7.84
N ALA A 340 22.17 -6.64 -6.91
CA ALA A 340 21.82 -8.00 -6.52
C ALA A 340 21.22 -8.81 -7.67
N ILE A 341 20.45 -8.17 -8.56
CA ILE A 341 19.92 -8.81 -9.78
C ILE A 341 21.05 -9.12 -10.78
N LEU A 342 21.99 -8.20 -11.01
CA LEU A 342 23.12 -8.40 -11.94
C LEU A 342 24.00 -9.57 -11.53
N LYS A 343 24.24 -9.73 -10.22
CA LYS A 343 25.11 -10.78 -9.67
C LYS A 343 24.35 -12.06 -9.33
N GLN A 344 23.03 -12.02 -9.37
CA GLN A 344 22.15 -13.06 -8.84
C GLN A 344 22.51 -13.44 -7.40
N ASP A 345 22.50 -12.45 -6.51
CA ASP A 345 22.73 -12.67 -5.08
C ASP A 345 21.66 -13.60 -4.49
N ARG A 346 22.01 -14.31 -3.41
CA ARG A 346 21.09 -15.20 -2.68
C ARG A 346 19.85 -14.47 -2.17
N ILE A 347 20.02 -13.22 -1.72
CA ILE A 347 18.94 -12.37 -1.22
C ILE A 347 18.80 -11.19 -2.17
N ILE A 348 17.70 -11.16 -2.91
CA ILE A 348 17.36 -10.05 -3.80
C ILE A 348 16.47 -9.06 -3.02
N PRO A 349 16.87 -7.78 -2.90
CA PRO A 349 16.05 -6.72 -2.32
C PRO A 349 14.75 -6.45 -3.10
N ASP A 350 13.95 -5.49 -2.63
CA ASP A 350 12.69 -5.10 -3.28
C ASP A 350 12.91 -4.53 -4.70
N CYS A 351 12.31 -5.17 -5.71
CA CYS A 351 12.31 -4.65 -7.09
C CYS A 351 10.92 -4.15 -7.47
N PHE A 352 10.76 -2.84 -7.59
CA PHE A 352 9.48 -2.22 -7.94
C PHE A 352 9.17 -2.21 -9.45
N SER A 353 10.07 -2.69 -10.32
CA SER A 353 9.87 -2.64 -11.78
C SER A 353 9.55 -1.24 -12.32
N CYS A 354 10.30 -0.23 -11.86
CA CYS A 354 10.13 1.16 -12.30
C CYS A 354 10.74 1.45 -13.67
N GLY A 355 11.52 0.51 -14.24
CA GLY A 355 12.10 0.60 -15.59
C GLY A 355 13.38 1.43 -15.74
N THR A 356 13.93 2.03 -14.66
CA THR A 356 15.16 2.87 -14.77
C THR A 356 16.35 2.09 -15.35
N CYS A 357 16.53 0.85 -14.89
CA CYS A 357 17.61 -0.02 -15.38
C CYS A 357 17.48 -0.34 -16.87
N MET A 358 16.27 -0.53 -17.37
CA MET A 358 16.00 -0.82 -18.78
C MET A 358 16.35 0.37 -19.67
N GLU A 359 15.90 1.56 -19.29
CA GLU A 359 16.15 2.79 -20.05
C GLU A 359 17.63 3.18 -20.08
N THR A 360 18.34 3.02 -18.96
CA THR A 360 19.74 3.47 -18.87
C THR A 360 20.73 2.53 -19.56
N CYS A 361 20.33 1.28 -19.84
CA CYS A 361 21.25 0.28 -20.37
C CYS A 361 21.66 0.63 -21.82
N PRO A 362 22.94 0.93 -22.10
CA PRO A 362 23.37 1.40 -23.42
C PRO A 362 23.22 0.34 -24.50
N VAL A 363 23.31 -0.94 -24.12
CA VAL A 363 23.27 -2.13 -24.99
C VAL A 363 21.93 -2.87 -24.93
N LYS A 364 20.92 -2.29 -24.27
CA LYS A 364 19.56 -2.86 -24.13
C LYS A 364 19.54 -4.32 -23.65
N ALA A 365 20.45 -4.67 -22.76
CA ALA A 365 20.57 -6.02 -22.17
C ALA A 365 19.55 -6.31 -21.06
N ILE A 366 18.70 -5.34 -20.70
CA ILE A 366 17.78 -5.48 -19.56
C ILE A 366 16.34 -5.41 -20.06
N SER A 367 15.55 -6.42 -19.71
CA SER A 367 14.15 -6.54 -20.10
C SER A 367 13.27 -6.94 -18.92
N PHE A 368 11.98 -6.63 -19.04
CA PHE A 368 10.96 -7.10 -18.12
C PHE A 368 10.23 -8.26 -18.79
N GLU A 369 10.51 -9.49 -18.38
CA GLU A 369 10.12 -10.70 -19.12
C GLU A 369 9.67 -11.83 -18.20
N ARG A 370 9.00 -12.83 -18.80
CA ARG A 370 8.61 -14.05 -18.10
C ARG A 370 9.84 -14.94 -17.88
N GLY A 371 9.89 -15.59 -16.72
CA GLY A 371 10.83 -16.68 -16.43
C GLY A 371 11.81 -16.38 -15.30
N LYS A 372 12.70 -17.35 -15.04
CA LYS A 372 13.71 -17.25 -13.98
C LYS A 372 14.89 -16.37 -14.40
N ARG A 373 15.53 -15.72 -13.42
CA ARG A 373 16.79 -15.00 -13.62
C ARG A 373 17.92 -16.00 -13.89
N GLN A 374 18.78 -15.67 -14.85
CA GLN A 374 19.96 -16.45 -15.20
C GLN A 374 21.16 -15.99 -14.38
N LYS A 375 22.11 -16.91 -14.15
CA LYS A 375 23.37 -16.59 -13.47
C LYS A 375 24.30 -15.89 -14.46
N PRO A 376 25.06 -14.88 -14.02
CA PRO A 376 26.10 -14.34 -14.86
C PRO A 376 27.16 -15.41 -15.15
N PRO A 377 27.81 -15.37 -16.32
CA PRO A 377 29.05 -16.10 -16.56
C PRO A 377 30.07 -15.85 -15.43
N ALA A 378 30.85 -16.87 -15.09
CA ALA A 378 31.90 -16.75 -14.08
C ALA A 378 32.86 -15.59 -14.42
N GLY A 379 33.30 -14.83 -13.42
CA GLY A 379 34.23 -13.72 -13.64
C GLY A 379 33.62 -12.42 -14.20
N LYS A 380 32.38 -12.44 -14.74
CA LYS A 380 31.83 -11.32 -15.53
C LYS A 380 31.74 -9.98 -14.78
N PHE A 381 31.70 -10.01 -13.46
CA PHE A 381 31.62 -8.83 -12.61
C PHE A 381 32.72 -8.75 -11.55
N ASP A 382 33.76 -9.57 -11.65
CA ASP A 382 34.88 -9.54 -10.71
C ASP A 382 35.76 -8.31 -10.97
N LYS A 383 36.40 -7.78 -9.92
CA LYS A 383 37.10 -6.50 -9.98
C LYS A 383 38.33 -6.52 -10.91
N GLU A 384 38.91 -7.69 -11.14
CA GLU A 384 40.15 -7.87 -11.93
C GLU A 384 39.94 -7.75 -13.45
N VAL A 385 38.71 -7.89 -13.95
CA VAL A 385 38.39 -7.81 -15.39
C VAL A 385 37.98 -6.38 -15.82
N MET A 386 38.06 -5.40 -14.91
CA MET A 386 37.54 -4.04 -15.12
C MET A 386 38.62 -2.97 -15.36
N SER A 387 39.90 -3.37 -15.46
CA SER A 387 41.05 -2.46 -15.58
C SER A 387 41.70 -2.38 -16.97
N ASP A 388 41.18 -3.09 -17.97
CA ASP A 388 41.69 -3.05 -19.35
C ASP A 388 40.78 -2.25 -20.29
#